data_AF-A0A0B7NI20-F1
#
_entry.id   AF-A0A0B7NI20-F1
#
_cell.length_a   1.000
_cell.length_b   1.000
_cell.length_c   1.000
_cell.angle_alpha   90.00
_cell.angle_beta   90.00
_cell.angle_gamma   90.00
#
_symmetry.space_group_name_H-M   'P 1'
#
loop_
_entity.id
_entity.type
_entity.pdbx_description
1 polymer ?
#
loop_
_entity_poly.entity_id
_entity_poly.type
_entity_poly.pdbx_seq_one_letter_code
_entity_poly.pdbx_strand_id
1 'polypeptide(L)'
;MNAIVALLHFCEVHGPCVVYCTQAIHSNSPSVNENENCNASPPISILQSKHPAALMQQQASSISTAPSLASLRKNSSSSLNHIAASASVSPPTTAAQAATSTAPSTTCAACTAQLPLINNGTSITEAKRLVTTDDDDPTIQYIGTSKCPQQPHLYKAVRLACVRSLTAEFCQGRDGPVLFGDDENGHVMSYMFKLRDAQARGEARFYALMMLMTDRVYLVSCWPLLVGAFRSMALNLQERANIVFQREKESMRQITHRRAPITSQDQFYRRRSHTALRSLVDLLGIKKVGTLQSIETAAKLARKIVSDAEKKNEAGRGHILTTMDESVSEEFRGFPFGIMEYYSDKCTPNGNLLLFMSDLQMSARNMHRHMDKVAFTVTSLQDYNPGWHNQSTPVQQPRFTLFGSIERVPESKAELAMNCFTKTHEEARPWKSFHDFHFYEFQVKGIYYVGGFGGLNYIGWIPVDLYRAAGLRGLVEQ
;
A
#
# COMPACT_ATOMS: atom_id res chain seq x y z
N MET A 1 -10.01 -1.79 -27.85
CA MET A 1 -9.04 -0.70 -27.62
C MET A 1 -7.92 -1.31 -26.77
N ASN A 2 -6.71 -1.49 -27.31
CA ASN A 2 -5.69 -2.30 -26.64
C ASN A 2 -4.69 -1.39 -25.89
N ALA A 3 -5.09 -0.90 -24.72
CA ALA A 3 -4.17 -0.24 -23.80
C ALA A 3 -3.46 -1.29 -22.93
N ILE A 4 -2.16 -1.09 -22.71
CA ILE A 4 -1.37 -1.92 -21.80
C ILE A 4 -0.83 -1.02 -20.69
N VAL A 5 -1.10 -1.38 -19.44
CA VAL A 5 -0.54 -0.69 -18.27
C VAL A 5 0.54 -1.56 -17.64
N ALA A 6 1.72 -1.01 -17.37
CA ALA A 6 2.80 -1.76 -16.76
C ALA A 6 3.56 -0.98 -15.69
N LEU A 7 4.04 -1.72 -14.69
CA LEU A 7 4.98 -1.25 -13.68
C LEU A 7 6.38 -1.71 -14.08
N LEU A 8 7.29 -0.74 -14.17
CA LEU A 8 8.67 -0.92 -14.60
C LEU A 8 9.63 -0.66 -13.45
N HIS A 9 10.78 -1.32 -13.48
CA HIS A 9 11.85 -1.14 -12.50
C HIS A 9 13.22 -1.16 -13.19
N PHE A 10 14.09 -0.21 -12.83
CA PHE A 10 15.50 -0.28 -13.18
C PHE A 10 16.25 -1.08 -12.12
N CYS A 11 16.54 -2.34 -12.42
CA CYS A 11 17.31 -3.22 -11.56
C CYS A 11 18.81 -3.00 -11.76
N GLU A 12 19.58 -2.84 -10.68
CA GLU A 12 21.04 -2.67 -10.78
C GLU A 12 21.76 -3.91 -11.33
N VAL A 13 21.14 -5.10 -11.22
CA VAL A 13 21.70 -6.37 -11.69
C VAL A 13 21.24 -6.70 -13.11
N HIS A 14 19.96 -6.51 -13.42
CA HIS A 14 19.34 -6.94 -14.68
C HIS A 14 19.04 -5.79 -15.66
N GLY A 15 19.21 -4.54 -15.24
CA GLY A 15 18.83 -3.36 -16.00
C GLY A 15 17.31 -3.10 -16.01
N PRO A 16 16.78 -2.41 -17.03
CA PRO A 16 15.35 -2.14 -17.19
C PRO A 16 14.54 -3.43 -17.23
N CYS A 17 13.52 -3.54 -16.39
CA CYS A 17 12.68 -4.72 -16.26
C CYS A 17 11.20 -4.32 -16.14
N VAL A 18 10.32 -5.15 -16.72
CA VAL A 18 8.88 -5.09 -16.47
C VAL A 18 8.59 -5.95 -15.24
N VAL A 19 8.00 -5.36 -14.20
CA VAL A 19 7.65 -6.05 -12.96
C VAL A 19 6.26 -6.66 -13.07
N TYR A 20 5.30 -5.87 -13.56
CA TYR A 20 3.90 -6.26 -13.67
C TYR A 20 3.26 -5.60 -14.89
N CYS A 21 2.35 -6.29 -15.56
CA CYS A 21 1.66 -5.83 -16.76
C CYS A 21 0.18 -6.17 -16.66
N THR A 22 -0.71 -5.28 -17.11
CA THR A 22 -2.16 -5.49 -17.17
C THR A 22 -2.66 -5.15 -18.57
N GLN A 23 -3.54 -5.99 -19.10
CA GLN A 23 -4.13 -5.86 -20.43
C GLN A 23 -5.64 -6.03 -20.37
N ALA A 24 -6.37 -5.23 -21.15
CA ALA A 24 -7.79 -5.45 -21.40
C ALA A 24 -7.95 -6.45 -22.57
N ILE A 25 -8.73 -7.50 -22.36
CA ILE A 25 -9.00 -8.56 -23.32
C ILE A 25 -10.51 -8.71 -23.48
N HIS A 26 -10.98 -8.65 -24.72
CA HIS A 26 -12.37 -8.94 -25.06
C HIS A 26 -12.53 -10.44 -25.30
N SER A 27 -13.61 -11.03 -24.79
CA SER A 27 -13.91 -12.46 -24.85
C SER A 27 -14.06 -13.05 -26.26
N ASN A 28 -14.15 -12.22 -27.30
CA ASN A 28 -14.16 -12.62 -28.71
C ASN A 28 -12.75 -12.73 -29.35
N SER A 29 -11.67 -12.59 -28.59
CA SER A 29 -10.30 -12.75 -29.10
C SER A 29 -9.82 -14.20 -28.96
N PRO A 30 -9.14 -14.78 -29.98
CA PRO A 30 -8.76 -16.19 -29.96
C PRO A 30 -7.82 -16.47 -28.78
N SER A 31 -8.17 -17.48 -27.99
CA SER A 31 -7.37 -18.00 -26.90
C SER A 31 -6.00 -18.47 -27.42
N VAL A 32 -4.93 -17.76 -27.06
CA VAL A 32 -3.56 -18.21 -27.34
C VAL A 32 -3.21 -19.33 -26.35
N ASN A 33 -2.71 -20.44 -26.88
CA ASN A 33 -2.33 -21.67 -26.16
C ASN A 33 -1.45 -21.42 -24.93
N GLU A 34 -1.73 -22.14 -23.85
CA GLU A 34 -1.18 -21.95 -22.50
C GLU A 34 0.31 -22.32 -22.29
N ASN A 35 1.07 -22.62 -23.36
CA ASN A 35 2.39 -23.27 -23.29
C ASN A 35 3.60 -22.48 -23.81
N GLU A 36 3.45 -21.22 -24.24
CA GLU A 36 4.62 -20.42 -24.64
C GLU A 36 5.27 -19.70 -23.45
N ASN A 37 6.38 -20.26 -22.98
CA ASN A 37 7.19 -19.71 -21.90
C ASN A 37 8.09 -18.59 -22.46
N CYS A 38 7.83 -17.32 -22.12
CA CYS A 38 8.59 -16.15 -22.60
C CYS A 38 10.07 -16.10 -22.14
N ASN A 39 10.61 -17.16 -21.53
CA ASN A 39 11.99 -17.23 -21.05
C ASN A 39 13.01 -17.60 -22.15
N ALA A 40 12.58 -17.87 -23.38
CA ALA A 40 13.48 -18.29 -24.47
C ALA A 40 13.51 -17.26 -25.61
N SER A 41 14.37 -16.25 -25.50
CA SER A 41 14.87 -15.51 -26.67
C SER A 41 16.26 -14.94 -26.35
N PRO A 42 17.24 -15.01 -27.28
CA PRO A 42 18.60 -14.56 -27.03
C PRO A 42 18.67 -13.03 -26.88
N PRO A 43 19.73 -12.49 -26.24
CA PRO A 43 19.92 -11.06 -26.14
C PRO A 43 20.05 -10.45 -27.54
N ILE A 44 19.19 -9.47 -27.86
CA ILE A 44 19.32 -8.65 -29.07
C ILE A 44 20.61 -7.83 -28.92
N SER A 45 21.54 -8.02 -29.85
CA SER A 45 22.80 -7.29 -29.90
C SER A 45 22.53 -5.80 -30.15
N ILE A 46 22.99 -4.93 -29.25
CA ILE A 46 22.97 -3.49 -29.45
C ILE A 46 24.02 -3.18 -30.53
N LEU A 47 23.55 -2.88 -31.75
CA LEU A 47 24.39 -2.30 -32.80
C LEU A 47 24.90 -0.93 -32.32
N GLN A 48 26.19 -0.86 -32.00
CA GLN A 48 26.88 0.41 -31.81
C GLN A 48 26.88 1.17 -33.14
N SER A 49 26.06 2.22 -33.23
CA SER A 49 26.16 3.18 -34.33
C SER A 49 27.47 3.97 -34.19
N LYS A 50 28.48 3.61 -34.98
CA LYS A 50 29.59 4.49 -35.31
C LYS A 50 29.05 5.58 -36.24
N HIS A 51 29.13 6.85 -35.84
CA HIS A 51 29.28 7.92 -36.83
C HIS A 51 30.27 9.00 -36.37
N PRO A 52 31.00 9.60 -37.32
CA PRO A 52 32.25 10.32 -37.07
C PRO A 52 32.03 11.79 -36.74
N ALA A 53 33.00 12.36 -36.03
CA ALA A 53 33.14 13.79 -35.84
C ALA A 53 33.50 14.48 -37.16
N ALA A 54 32.73 15.50 -37.56
CA ALA A 54 33.15 16.52 -38.52
C ALA A 54 32.48 17.86 -38.18
N LEU A 55 33.30 18.91 -38.21
CA LEU A 55 32.98 20.31 -37.96
C LEU A 55 31.88 20.86 -38.89
N MET A 56 31.09 21.82 -38.40
CA MET A 56 30.94 23.11 -39.09
C MET A 56 30.49 24.23 -38.13
N GLN A 57 30.87 25.43 -38.56
CA GLN A 57 30.99 26.72 -37.88
C GLN A 57 29.75 27.63 -38.07
N GLN A 58 29.70 28.70 -37.25
CA GLN A 58 28.96 29.98 -37.41
C GLN A 58 27.43 29.92 -37.14
N GLN A 59 26.75 30.90 -36.56
CA GLN A 59 27.00 32.32 -36.28
C GLN A 59 25.93 32.85 -35.27
N ALA A 60 26.07 34.13 -34.86
CA ALA A 60 25.12 35.02 -34.13
C ALA A 60 25.24 35.03 -32.58
N SER A 61 26.03 35.95 -32.00
CA SER A 61 25.73 37.37 -31.64
C SER A 61 25.10 37.51 -30.24
N SER A 62 25.92 37.86 -29.23
CA SER A 62 25.93 39.16 -28.48
C SER A 62 24.99 39.08 -27.25
N ILE A 63 25.27 39.52 -26.00
CA ILE A 63 25.93 40.70 -25.43
C ILE A 63 26.36 40.37 -23.96
N SER A 64 27.61 40.71 -23.60
CA SER A 64 28.11 41.28 -22.32
C SER A 64 27.28 41.08 -21.02
N THR A 65 27.82 40.48 -19.95
CA THR A 65 28.62 41.20 -18.92
C THR A 65 29.29 40.19 -17.96
N ALA A 66 30.58 40.41 -17.66
CA ALA A 66 31.27 39.85 -16.48
C ALA A 66 31.41 40.96 -15.41
N PRO A 67 31.76 40.62 -14.15
CA PRO A 67 33.19 40.59 -13.85
C PRO A 67 33.63 39.43 -12.93
N SER A 68 34.73 38.80 -13.35
CA SER A 68 35.97 38.53 -12.60
C SER A 68 35.91 38.56 -11.05
N LEU A 69 36.35 37.45 -10.44
CA LEU A 69 37.38 37.54 -9.39
C LEU A 69 38.30 36.31 -9.42
N ALA A 70 39.56 36.59 -9.71
CA ALA A 70 40.68 35.68 -9.68
C ALA A 70 41.10 35.35 -8.23
N SER A 71 41.63 34.14 -8.01
CA SER A 71 42.67 33.95 -7.00
C SER A 71 43.58 32.75 -7.30
N LEU A 72 44.81 33.10 -7.66
CA LEU A 72 46.09 32.54 -7.24
C LEU A 72 46.49 31.10 -7.63
N ARG A 73 47.38 31.08 -8.64
CA ARG A 73 48.50 30.14 -8.84
C ARG A 73 49.43 30.06 -7.61
N LYS A 74 50.05 28.89 -7.40
CA LYS A 74 51.50 28.57 -7.59
C LYS A 74 51.84 27.28 -6.83
N ASN A 75 52.32 26.26 -7.55
CA ASN A 75 53.71 25.72 -7.54
C ASN A 75 54.11 25.10 -6.18
N SER A 76 54.69 23.90 -6.09
CA SER A 76 55.86 23.45 -6.84
C SER A 76 56.14 21.94 -6.65
N SER A 77 56.77 21.36 -7.68
CA SER A 77 57.80 20.28 -7.75
C SER A 77 58.36 19.74 -6.42
N SER A 78 58.83 18.50 -6.26
CA SER A 78 59.62 17.56 -7.09
C SER A 78 59.61 16.19 -6.34
N SER A 79 59.94 15.01 -6.88
CA SER A 79 61.22 14.58 -7.45
C SER A 79 61.10 13.13 -7.97
N LEU A 80 61.95 12.79 -8.92
CA LEU A 80 62.10 11.52 -9.65
C LEU A 80 62.59 10.34 -8.79
N ASN A 81 62.26 9.10 -9.18
CA ASN A 81 63.23 8.20 -9.83
C ASN A 81 62.67 6.84 -10.28
N HIS A 82 63.27 6.38 -11.38
CA HIS A 82 63.08 5.16 -12.17
C HIS A 82 63.27 3.84 -11.39
N ILE A 83 62.68 2.75 -11.89
CA ILE A 83 63.37 1.67 -12.64
C ILE A 83 62.38 0.52 -12.88
N ALA A 84 62.41 -0.01 -14.10
CA ALA A 84 61.64 -1.13 -14.61
C ALA A 84 62.04 -2.48 -13.97
N ALA A 85 61.07 -3.37 -13.79
CA ALA A 85 61.31 -4.81 -13.73
C ALA A 85 60.14 -5.56 -14.37
N SER A 86 60.45 -6.18 -15.50
CA SER A 86 59.68 -7.18 -16.22
C SER A 86 59.59 -8.47 -15.41
N ALA A 87 58.39 -9.06 -15.33
CA ALA A 87 58.22 -10.48 -15.03
C ALA A 87 56.95 -11.01 -15.69
N SER A 88 57.16 -11.65 -16.83
CA SER A 88 56.26 -12.60 -17.48
C SER A 88 56.14 -13.86 -16.63
N VAL A 89 54.92 -14.23 -16.22
CA VAL A 89 54.63 -15.58 -15.72
C VAL A 89 53.29 -16.05 -16.31
N SER A 90 53.39 -17.08 -17.14
CA SER A 90 52.29 -17.84 -17.75
C SER A 90 51.57 -18.71 -16.71
N PRO A 91 50.30 -19.10 -16.95
CA PRO A 91 49.46 -19.75 -15.95
C PRO A 91 49.72 -21.26 -15.83
N PRO A 92 49.53 -21.88 -14.65
CA PRO A 92 49.50 -23.34 -14.55
C PRO A 92 48.11 -23.88 -14.92
N THR A 93 48.11 -24.74 -15.93
CA THR A 93 47.07 -25.70 -16.26
C THR A 93 46.96 -26.77 -15.19
N THR A 94 45.78 -26.91 -14.59
CA THR A 94 45.34 -28.16 -13.97
C THR A 94 43.89 -28.42 -14.36
N ALA A 95 43.67 -29.61 -14.91
CA ALA A 95 42.41 -30.07 -15.46
C ALA A 95 41.28 -30.08 -14.41
N ALA A 96 40.17 -29.43 -14.74
CA ALA A 96 38.89 -29.63 -14.08
C ALA A 96 37.84 -29.96 -15.14
N GLN A 97 37.16 -31.07 -14.90
CA GLN A 97 36.22 -31.75 -15.79
C GLN A 97 35.11 -30.81 -16.29
N ALA A 98 34.84 -30.91 -17.58
CA ALA A 98 33.70 -30.25 -18.22
C ALA A 98 32.39 -30.87 -17.70
N ALA A 99 31.78 -30.22 -16.71
CA ALA A 99 30.39 -30.41 -16.36
C ALA A 99 29.56 -29.36 -17.12
N THR A 100 28.93 -29.80 -18.21
CA THR A 100 27.82 -29.10 -18.87
C THR A 100 26.70 -28.90 -17.85
N SER A 101 26.66 -27.73 -17.21
CA SER A 101 25.55 -27.29 -16.38
C SER A 101 24.84 -26.15 -17.09
N THR A 102 23.64 -26.44 -17.57
CA THR A 102 22.61 -25.48 -17.96
C THR A 102 22.42 -24.45 -16.83
N ALA A 103 22.81 -23.21 -17.08
CA ALA A 103 22.62 -22.12 -16.13
C ALA A 103 21.11 -21.85 -15.93
N PRO A 104 20.58 -21.92 -14.69
CA PRO A 104 19.20 -21.50 -14.44
C PRO A 104 19.13 -19.96 -14.55
N SER A 105 18.15 -19.45 -15.30
CA SER A 105 17.85 -18.02 -15.39
C SER A 105 17.31 -17.51 -14.04
N THR A 106 18.19 -17.16 -13.10
CA THR A 106 17.80 -16.70 -11.76
C THR A 106 17.30 -15.26 -11.81
N THR A 107 15.98 -15.04 -11.91
CA THR A 107 15.42 -13.68 -11.75
C THR A 107 15.41 -13.27 -10.28
N CYS A 108 15.86 -12.05 -9.96
CA CYS A 108 15.91 -11.56 -8.56
C CYS A 108 14.54 -11.09 -8.06
N ALA A 109 14.36 -11.07 -6.74
CA ALA A 109 13.11 -10.72 -6.08
C ALA A 109 12.61 -9.29 -6.38
N ALA A 110 13.50 -8.36 -6.75
CA ALA A 110 13.14 -7.01 -7.16
C ALA A 110 12.54 -6.93 -8.58
N CYS A 111 12.80 -7.94 -9.42
CA CYS A 111 12.33 -8.00 -10.81
C CYS A 111 11.02 -8.79 -10.97
N THR A 112 10.42 -9.26 -9.88
CA THR A 112 9.22 -10.12 -9.89
C THR A 112 8.10 -9.49 -9.09
N ALA A 113 6.90 -9.38 -9.69
CA ALA A 113 5.69 -9.20 -8.92
C ALA A 113 5.39 -10.48 -8.13
N GLN A 114 5.17 -10.34 -6.82
CA GLN A 114 4.64 -11.41 -5.98
C GLN A 114 3.11 -11.39 -6.09
N LEU A 115 2.52 -12.51 -6.48
CA LEU A 115 1.08 -12.67 -6.61
C LEU A 115 0.49 -13.38 -5.37
N PRO A 116 -0.84 -13.26 -5.15
CA PRO A 116 -1.48 -13.95 -4.03
C PRO A 116 -1.28 -15.45 -4.09
N LEU A 117 -1.16 -16.09 -2.93
CA LEU A 117 -1.12 -17.55 -2.84
C LEU A 117 -2.56 -18.09 -2.91
N ILE A 118 -2.79 -19.09 -3.77
CA ILE A 118 -4.06 -19.78 -3.91
C ILE A 118 -3.91 -21.18 -3.31
N ASN A 119 -4.89 -21.59 -2.50
CA ASN A 119 -4.98 -22.95 -1.98
C ASN A 119 -5.86 -23.79 -2.92
N ASN A 120 -5.26 -24.73 -3.64
CA ASN A 120 -5.98 -25.61 -4.56
C ASN A 120 -6.44 -26.92 -3.88
N GLY A 121 -6.53 -26.95 -2.55
CA GLY A 121 -6.95 -28.10 -1.75
C GLY A 121 -5.83 -29.10 -1.44
N THR A 122 -4.79 -29.20 -2.28
CA THR A 122 -3.63 -30.11 -2.08
C THR A 122 -2.29 -29.39 -1.91
N SER A 123 -2.19 -28.12 -2.31
CA SER A 123 -0.97 -27.32 -2.22
C SER A 123 -1.28 -25.82 -2.27
N ILE A 124 -0.42 -25.01 -1.66
CA ILE A 124 -0.47 -23.55 -1.69
C ILE A 124 0.52 -23.09 -2.77
N THR A 125 0.01 -22.53 -3.86
CA THR A 125 0.82 -22.05 -5.00
C THR A 125 0.54 -20.59 -5.30
N GLU A 126 1.55 -19.84 -5.76
CA GLU A 126 1.39 -18.45 -6.20
C GLU A 126 0.50 -18.38 -7.45
N ALA A 127 -0.46 -17.45 -7.46
CA ALA A 127 -1.35 -17.25 -8.58
C ALA A 127 -0.55 -16.96 -9.86
N LYS A 128 -0.96 -17.56 -10.98
CA LYS A 128 -0.29 -17.33 -12.28
C LYS A 128 -0.61 -15.94 -12.87
N ARG A 129 -1.82 -15.44 -12.60
CA ARG A 129 -2.35 -14.16 -13.09
C ARG A 129 -3.46 -13.64 -12.17
N LEU A 130 -3.74 -12.34 -12.25
CA LEU A 130 -4.95 -11.72 -11.69
C LEU A 130 -5.92 -11.45 -12.84
N VAL A 131 -7.21 -11.72 -12.62
CA VAL A 131 -8.27 -11.47 -13.61
C VAL A 131 -9.40 -10.73 -12.91
N THR A 132 -9.80 -9.59 -13.47
CA THR A 132 -11.01 -8.87 -13.07
C THR A 132 -11.86 -8.60 -14.31
N THR A 133 -13.17 -8.52 -14.15
CA THR A 133 -14.10 -8.13 -15.22
C THR A 133 -14.40 -6.65 -15.11
N ASP A 134 -14.73 -6.02 -16.23
CA ASP A 134 -15.26 -4.66 -16.22
C ASP A 134 -16.69 -4.66 -15.64
N ASP A 135 -16.99 -3.64 -14.82
CA ASP A 135 -18.27 -3.52 -14.12
C ASP A 135 -19.40 -3.10 -15.07
N ASP A 136 -19.07 -2.34 -16.11
CA ASP A 136 -20.04 -1.83 -17.10
C ASP A 136 -20.19 -2.80 -18.29
N ASP A 137 -19.10 -3.46 -18.71
CA ASP A 137 -19.10 -4.44 -19.79
C ASP A 137 -18.45 -5.78 -19.38
N PRO A 138 -19.24 -6.79 -18.96
CA PRO A 138 -18.70 -8.08 -18.52
C PRO A 138 -17.99 -8.88 -19.63
N THR A 139 -18.05 -8.44 -20.89
CA THR A 139 -17.27 -9.04 -21.99
C THR A 139 -15.78 -8.67 -21.94
N ILE A 140 -15.43 -7.63 -21.18
CA ILE A 140 -14.06 -7.13 -21.00
C ILE A 140 -13.46 -7.73 -19.73
N GLN A 141 -12.28 -8.34 -19.89
CA GLN A 141 -11.48 -8.86 -18.79
C GLN A 141 -10.14 -8.11 -18.72
N TYR A 142 -9.79 -7.64 -17.52
CA TYR A 142 -8.48 -7.11 -17.21
C TYR A 142 -7.60 -8.22 -16.66
N ILE A 143 -6.58 -8.61 -17.43
CA ILE A 143 -5.68 -9.69 -17.08
C ILE A 143 -4.32 -9.10 -16.71
N GLY A 144 -3.90 -9.38 -15.49
CA GLY A 144 -2.64 -8.95 -14.91
C GLY A 144 -1.64 -10.09 -14.76
N THR A 145 -0.43 -9.93 -15.31
CA THR A 145 0.62 -10.95 -15.37
C THR A 145 1.96 -10.40 -14.90
N SER A 146 2.79 -11.30 -14.36
CA SER A 146 4.18 -10.98 -13.99
C SER A 146 5.07 -10.97 -15.24
N LYS A 147 5.93 -9.96 -15.37
CA LYS A 147 6.99 -9.79 -16.39
C LYS A 147 6.58 -9.57 -17.86
N CYS A 148 5.55 -10.22 -18.38
CA CYS A 148 5.26 -10.20 -19.83
C CYS A 148 3.77 -10.00 -20.12
N PRO A 149 3.41 -9.32 -21.23
CA PRO A 149 2.05 -9.33 -21.74
C PRO A 149 1.62 -10.76 -22.10
N GLN A 150 0.32 -11.05 -22.03
CA GLN A 150 -0.23 -12.36 -22.37
C GLN A 150 -0.07 -12.69 -23.86
N GLN A 151 -0.13 -11.68 -24.72
CA GLN A 151 0.04 -11.86 -26.16
C GLN A 151 1.52 -11.66 -26.58
N PRO A 152 2.19 -12.68 -27.16
CA PRO A 152 3.62 -12.63 -27.47
C PRO A 152 4.03 -11.50 -28.43
N HIS A 153 3.17 -11.17 -29.40
CA HIS A 153 3.46 -10.11 -30.39
C HIS A 153 3.63 -8.72 -29.75
N LEU A 154 3.03 -8.48 -28.57
CA LEU A 154 3.14 -7.22 -27.83
C LEU A 154 4.43 -7.14 -26.98
N TYR A 155 5.14 -8.25 -26.79
CA TYR A 155 6.34 -8.31 -25.97
C TYR A 155 7.42 -7.34 -26.46
N LYS A 156 7.66 -7.29 -27.78
CA LYS A 156 8.64 -6.38 -28.40
C LYS A 156 8.34 -4.92 -28.04
N ALA A 157 7.10 -4.48 -28.23
CA ALA A 157 6.66 -3.12 -27.98
C ALA A 157 6.77 -2.75 -26.50
N VAL A 158 6.28 -3.60 -25.59
CA VAL A 158 6.37 -3.40 -24.14
C VAL A 158 7.82 -3.37 -23.66
N ARG A 159 8.68 -4.23 -24.21
CA ARG A 159 10.10 -4.28 -23.84
C ARG A 159 10.84 -3.02 -24.29
N LEU A 160 10.60 -2.54 -25.51
CA LEU A 160 11.20 -1.31 -26.02
C LEU A 160 10.73 -0.09 -25.22
N ALA A 161 9.43 0.00 -24.94
CA ALA A 161 8.86 1.03 -24.06
C ALA A 161 9.52 1.02 -22.68
N CYS A 162 9.69 -0.16 -22.08
CA CYS A 162 10.34 -0.32 -20.78
C CYS A 162 11.78 0.21 -20.76
N VAL A 163 12.57 -0.13 -21.78
CA VAL A 163 13.96 0.35 -21.88
C VAL A 163 13.98 1.86 -22.03
N ARG A 164 13.19 2.41 -22.98
CA ARG A 164 13.12 3.85 -23.23
C ARG A 164 12.71 4.63 -21.97
N SER A 165 11.61 4.22 -21.33
CA SER A 165 11.09 4.82 -20.08
C SER A 165 12.14 4.93 -18.97
N LEU A 166 13.05 3.96 -18.84
CA LEU A 166 13.98 3.89 -17.72
C LEU A 166 15.39 4.40 -18.04
N THR A 167 15.81 4.42 -19.30
CA THR A 167 17.20 4.75 -19.68
C THR A 167 17.38 5.92 -20.63
N ALA A 168 16.45 6.11 -21.58
CA ALA A 168 16.63 7.06 -22.68
C ALA A 168 15.88 8.38 -22.45
N GLU A 169 14.68 8.28 -21.87
CA GLU A 169 13.80 9.43 -21.70
C GLU A 169 14.21 10.24 -20.46
N PHE A 170 14.31 11.56 -20.63
CA PHE A 170 14.78 12.46 -19.59
C PHE A 170 13.62 13.24 -18.98
N CYS A 171 13.48 13.11 -17.66
CA CYS A 171 12.66 13.98 -16.84
C CYS A 171 13.55 14.61 -15.76
N GLN A 172 13.46 15.93 -15.57
CA GLN A 172 14.26 16.63 -14.55
C GLN A 172 13.97 16.04 -13.17
N GLY A 173 15.02 15.61 -12.46
CA GLY A 173 14.89 14.95 -11.16
C GLY A 173 14.35 13.51 -11.20
N ARG A 174 14.04 12.96 -12.39
CA ARG A 174 13.46 11.62 -12.60
C ARG A 174 12.19 11.35 -11.79
N ASP A 175 11.34 12.36 -11.67
CA ASP A 175 10.00 12.25 -11.07
C ASP A 175 9.02 13.06 -11.93
N GLY A 176 8.11 12.36 -12.61
CA GLY A 176 7.11 13.00 -13.46
C GLY A 176 6.80 12.24 -14.75
N PRO A 177 5.81 12.76 -15.51
CA PRO A 177 5.33 12.13 -16.72
C PRO A 177 6.17 12.51 -17.95
N VAL A 178 6.33 11.57 -18.87
CA VAL A 178 6.95 11.73 -20.19
C VAL A 178 6.08 11.02 -21.22
N LEU A 179 5.95 11.62 -22.40
CA LEU A 179 5.26 11.05 -23.56
C LEU A 179 6.28 10.77 -24.66
N PHE A 180 6.29 9.55 -25.19
CA PHE A 180 7.15 9.18 -26.30
C PHE A 180 6.55 8.00 -27.07
N GLY A 181 7.02 7.73 -28.29
CA GLY A 181 6.53 6.60 -29.07
C GLY A 181 6.74 6.78 -30.55
N ASP A 182 6.30 5.79 -31.31
CA ASP A 182 6.31 5.77 -32.77
C ASP A 182 5.11 4.95 -33.28
N ASP A 183 4.81 5.05 -34.56
CA ASP A 183 3.64 4.38 -35.14
C ASP A 183 3.85 2.87 -35.33
N GLU A 184 5.10 2.38 -35.24
CA GLU A 184 5.42 0.96 -35.36
C GLU A 184 5.22 0.18 -34.04
N ASN A 185 5.63 0.77 -32.92
CA ASN A 185 5.64 0.13 -31.60
C ASN A 185 4.61 0.74 -30.64
N GLY A 186 3.95 1.83 -31.03
CA GLY A 186 2.93 2.53 -30.27
C GLY A 186 3.46 3.70 -29.43
N HIS A 187 2.51 4.40 -28.82
CA HIS A 187 2.71 5.63 -28.05
C HIS A 187 2.58 5.33 -26.55
N VAL A 188 3.52 5.85 -25.76
CA VAL A 188 3.71 5.54 -24.34
C VAL A 188 3.64 6.82 -23.51
N MET A 189 2.77 6.81 -22.52
CA MET A 189 2.82 7.74 -21.39
C MET A 189 3.50 7.03 -20.22
N SER A 190 4.62 7.57 -19.75
CA SER A 190 5.44 6.98 -18.69
C SER A 190 5.62 7.97 -17.55
N TYR A 191 5.17 7.61 -16.34
CA TYR A 191 5.39 8.36 -15.12
C TYR A 191 6.56 7.75 -14.34
N MET A 192 7.69 8.44 -14.32
CA MET A 192 8.89 8.03 -13.58
C MET A 192 8.78 8.46 -12.12
N PHE A 193 9.26 7.63 -11.20
CA PHE A 193 9.33 7.98 -9.78
C PHE A 193 10.44 7.18 -9.08
N LYS A 194 10.87 7.66 -7.92
CA LYS A 194 11.88 6.99 -7.08
C LYS A 194 11.29 6.54 -5.75
N LEU A 195 11.68 5.35 -5.29
CA LEU A 195 11.36 4.84 -3.95
C LEU A 195 12.62 4.84 -3.09
N ARG A 196 12.54 5.32 -1.85
CA ARG A 196 13.70 5.28 -0.94
C ARG A 196 13.92 3.86 -0.42
N ASP A 197 15.17 3.43 -0.41
CA ASP A 197 15.58 2.10 0.03
C ASP A 197 16.91 2.21 0.76
N ALA A 198 16.94 1.92 2.08
CA ALA A 198 18.15 2.06 2.90
C ALA A 198 19.27 1.08 2.52
N GLN A 199 18.96 0.03 1.77
CA GLN A 199 19.88 -1.02 1.32
C GLN A 199 20.33 -0.83 -0.14
N ALA A 200 19.65 0.02 -0.92
CA ALA A 200 19.98 0.28 -2.32
C ALA A 200 21.12 1.30 -2.46
N ARG A 201 21.82 1.26 -3.59
CA ARG A 201 22.87 2.23 -3.89
C ARG A 201 22.25 3.62 -4.08
N GLY A 202 22.80 4.62 -3.40
CA GLY A 202 22.24 5.98 -3.43
C GLY A 202 20.91 6.12 -2.68
N GLU A 203 20.55 5.13 -1.85
CA GLU A 203 19.37 5.13 -0.99
C GLU A 203 18.02 5.24 -1.73
N ALA A 204 18.01 4.91 -3.03
CA ALA A 204 16.83 5.02 -3.87
C ALA A 204 16.82 3.97 -4.98
N ARG A 205 15.61 3.59 -5.40
CA ARG A 205 15.34 2.74 -6.56
C ARG A 205 14.44 3.44 -7.54
N PHE A 206 14.69 3.25 -8.83
CA PHE A 206 13.92 3.86 -9.90
C PHE A 206 12.83 2.92 -10.41
N TYR A 207 11.63 3.48 -10.53
CA TYR A 207 10.44 2.81 -11.06
C TYR A 207 9.75 3.73 -12.07
N ALA A 208 8.90 3.14 -12.91
CA ALA A 208 7.99 3.90 -13.75
C ALA A 208 6.65 3.18 -13.92
N LEU A 209 5.56 3.93 -13.91
CA LEU A 209 4.25 3.47 -14.37
C LEU A 209 4.12 3.86 -15.84
N MET A 210 3.77 2.93 -16.70
CA MET A 210 3.58 3.22 -18.12
C MET A 210 2.19 2.80 -18.60
N MET A 211 1.67 3.54 -19.57
CA MET A 211 0.53 3.18 -20.40
C MET A 211 0.97 3.22 -21.86
N LEU A 212 0.89 2.08 -22.55
CA LEU A 212 1.14 1.94 -23.99
C LEU A 212 -0.20 1.85 -24.73
N MET A 213 -0.35 2.68 -25.76
CA MET A 213 -1.52 2.73 -26.63
C MET A 213 -1.09 2.87 -28.09
N THR A 214 -1.92 2.42 -29.02
CA THR A 214 -1.67 2.62 -30.47
C THR A 214 -2.07 4.02 -30.93
N ASP A 215 -3.07 4.64 -30.29
CA ASP A 215 -3.58 5.96 -30.66
C ASP A 215 -2.91 7.06 -29.82
N ARG A 216 -2.08 7.88 -30.47
CA ARG A 216 -1.41 9.03 -29.86
C ARG A 216 -2.39 10.11 -29.43
N VAL A 217 -3.38 10.44 -30.26
CA VAL A 217 -4.28 11.57 -30.04
C VAL A 217 -5.12 11.28 -28.80
N TYR A 218 -5.67 10.06 -28.72
CA TYR A 218 -6.44 9.62 -27.56
C TYR A 218 -5.60 9.62 -26.27
N LEU A 219 -4.36 9.12 -26.33
CA LEU A 219 -3.46 9.13 -25.17
C LEU A 219 -3.17 10.55 -24.66
N VAL A 220 -3.01 11.52 -25.57
CA VAL A 220 -2.83 12.94 -25.22
C VAL A 220 -4.11 13.55 -24.66
N SER A 221 -5.28 13.20 -25.22
CA SER A 221 -6.58 13.66 -24.69
C SER A 221 -6.81 13.18 -23.25
N CYS A 222 -6.39 11.96 -22.91
CA CYS A 222 -6.48 11.41 -21.55
C CYS A 222 -5.35 11.88 -20.61
N TRP A 223 -4.43 12.73 -21.07
CA TRP A 223 -3.22 13.08 -20.33
C TRP A 223 -3.45 13.60 -18.90
N PRO A 224 -4.35 14.58 -18.64
CA PRO A 224 -4.56 15.09 -17.28
C PRO A 224 -5.06 14.01 -16.31
N LEU A 225 -5.93 13.12 -16.78
CA LEU A 225 -6.46 12.00 -16.00
C LEU A 225 -5.35 10.99 -15.67
N LEU A 226 -4.58 10.57 -16.68
CA LEU A 226 -3.50 9.59 -16.53
C LEU A 226 -2.38 10.10 -15.61
N VAL A 227 -1.97 11.36 -15.80
CA VAL A 227 -0.96 11.98 -14.94
C VAL A 227 -1.46 12.08 -13.50
N GLY A 228 -2.72 12.47 -13.28
CA GLY A 228 -3.31 12.53 -11.95
C GLY A 228 -3.33 11.16 -11.26
N ALA A 229 -3.80 10.13 -11.95
CA ALA A 229 -3.87 8.76 -11.44
C ALA A 229 -2.47 8.19 -11.14
N PHE A 230 -1.52 8.28 -12.08
CA PHE A 230 -0.18 7.75 -11.90
C PHE A 230 0.61 8.51 -10.82
N ARG A 231 0.44 9.83 -10.73
CA ARG A 231 1.01 10.62 -9.63
C ARG A 231 0.48 10.18 -8.28
N SER A 232 -0.83 9.97 -8.15
CA SER A 232 -1.44 9.50 -6.91
C SER A 232 -0.90 8.12 -6.51
N MET A 233 -0.78 7.20 -7.47
CA MET A 233 -0.18 5.88 -7.24
C MET A 233 1.30 5.99 -6.82
N ALA A 234 2.09 6.78 -7.53
CA ALA A 234 3.51 6.98 -7.22
C ALA A 234 3.73 7.56 -5.82
N LEU A 235 2.95 8.60 -5.44
CA LEU A 235 3.01 9.21 -4.11
C LEU A 235 2.67 8.20 -3.00
N ASN A 236 1.64 7.36 -3.20
CA ASN A 236 1.30 6.32 -2.23
C ASN A 236 2.43 5.30 -2.03
N LEU A 237 3.09 4.89 -3.12
CA LEU A 237 4.25 3.99 -3.04
C LEU A 237 5.45 4.66 -2.36
N GLN A 238 5.72 5.94 -2.68
CA GLN A 238 6.79 6.72 -2.10
C GLN A 238 6.64 6.90 -0.59
N GLU A 239 5.43 7.23 -0.14
CA GLU A 239 5.11 7.39 1.28
C GLU A 239 5.39 6.12 2.08
N ARG A 240 4.94 4.95 1.60
CA ARG A 240 5.21 3.67 2.25
C ARG A 240 6.69 3.32 2.31
N ALA A 241 7.38 3.48 1.18
CA ALA A 241 8.82 3.23 1.12
C ALA A 241 9.57 4.15 2.09
N ASN A 242 9.14 5.41 2.24
CA ASN A 242 9.72 6.35 3.20
C ASN A 242 9.53 5.90 4.66
N ILE A 243 8.36 5.37 5.04
CA ILE A 243 8.13 4.86 6.40
C ILE A 243 9.10 3.73 6.73
N VAL A 244 9.24 2.75 5.83
CA VAL A 244 10.18 1.62 6.01
C VAL A 244 11.61 2.12 6.05
N PHE A 245 11.96 3.04 5.15
CA PHE A 245 13.28 3.65 5.08
C PHE A 245 13.68 4.34 6.39
N GLN A 246 12.80 5.16 6.97
CA GLN A 246 13.09 5.86 8.23
C GLN A 246 13.28 4.88 9.39
N ARG A 247 12.39 3.90 9.52
CA ARG A 247 12.48 2.84 10.53
C ARG A 247 13.81 2.09 10.46
N GLU A 248 14.25 1.74 9.25
CA GLU A 248 15.52 1.04 9.03
C GLU A 248 16.72 1.94 9.35
N LYS A 249 16.68 3.22 8.96
CA LYS A 249 17.72 4.21 9.28
C LYS A 249 17.88 4.42 10.78
N GLU A 250 16.78 4.53 11.53
CA GLU A 250 16.79 4.66 12.98
C GLU A 250 17.38 3.42 13.65
N SER A 251 16.98 2.23 13.20
CA SER A 251 17.50 0.96 13.71
C SER A 251 19.01 0.83 13.48
N MET A 252 19.51 1.24 12.31
CA MET A 252 20.95 1.24 12.01
C MET A 252 21.72 2.23 12.88
N ARG A 253 21.16 3.44 13.14
CA ARG A 253 21.77 4.45 14.01
C ARG A 253 21.95 3.94 15.44
N GLN A 254 20.95 3.25 15.99
CA GLN A 254 21.03 2.67 17.34
C GLN A 254 22.11 1.57 17.45
N ILE A 255 22.29 0.77 16.39
CA ILE A 255 23.35 -0.25 16.33
C ILE A 255 24.74 0.39 16.28
N THR A 256 24.91 1.48 15.52
CA THR A 256 26.19 2.21 15.45
C THR A 256 26.58 2.89 16.76
N HIS A 257 25.61 3.32 17.58
CA HIS A 257 25.91 3.89 18.91
C HIS A 257 26.37 2.84 19.94
N ARG A 258 26.15 1.54 19.71
CA ARG A 258 26.56 0.44 20.62
C ARG A 258 27.90 -0.22 20.24
N ARG A 259 28.55 0.18 19.14
CA ARG A 259 29.86 -0.37 18.72
C ARG A 259 30.91 0.73 18.61
N ALA A 260 32.02 0.54 19.32
CA ALA A 260 33.24 1.34 19.18
C ALA A 260 33.77 1.31 17.73
N PRO A 261 34.52 2.34 17.26
CA PRO A 261 34.90 2.45 15.87
C PRO A 261 35.90 1.34 15.50
N ILE A 262 35.49 0.42 14.64
CA ILE A 262 36.38 -0.62 14.10
C ILE A 262 37.11 -0.03 12.88
N THR A 263 38.41 0.17 13.05
CA THR A 263 39.42 0.59 12.08
C THR A 263 39.77 -0.55 11.09
N SER A 264 38.82 -1.01 10.28
CA SER A 264 39.20 -1.78 9.08
C SER A 264 38.36 -1.41 7.87
N GLN A 265 39.03 -0.77 6.91
CA GLN A 265 38.51 -0.29 5.64
C GLN A 265 37.97 -1.44 4.75
N ASP A 266 38.43 -2.68 5.00
CA ASP A 266 38.10 -3.87 4.23
C ASP A 266 36.68 -4.44 4.47
N GLN A 267 36.07 -4.20 5.64
CA GLN A 267 34.69 -4.66 5.88
C GLN A 267 33.65 -3.77 5.20
N PHE A 268 34.00 -2.52 4.85
CA PHE A 268 33.11 -1.61 4.12
C PHE A 268 33.00 -2.00 2.64
N TYR A 269 34.06 -2.51 2.03
CA TYR A 269 34.05 -2.92 0.62
C TYR A 269 33.31 -4.26 0.39
N ARG A 270 33.38 -5.22 1.33
CA ARG A 270 32.67 -6.52 1.18
C ARG A 270 31.16 -6.48 1.43
N ARG A 271 30.60 -5.42 2.04
CA ARG A 271 29.13 -5.22 2.12
C ARG A 271 28.50 -4.71 0.82
N ARG A 272 29.31 -4.25 -0.15
CA ARG A 272 28.80 -3.54 -1.34
C ARG A 272 28.54 -4.42 -2.57
N SER A 273 29.00 -5.67 -2.63
CA SER A 273 28.91 -6.44 -3.88
C SER A 273 27.75 -7.45 -3.99
N HIS A 274 27.07 -7.84 -2.91
CA HIS A 274 26.02 -8.88 -2.98
C HIS A 274 24.91 -8.77 -1.93
N THR A 275 24.37 -7.57 -1.65
CA THR A 275 23.07 -7.50 -0.95
C THR A 275 21.96 -7.90 -1.92
N ALA A 276 21.28 -9.01 -1.64
CA ALA A 276 20.16 -9.47 -2.45
C ALA A 276 19.10 -8.36 -2.54
N LEU A 277 18.75 -7.96 -3.77
CA LEU A 277 17.74 -6.93 -4.00
C LEU A 277 16.38 -7.43 -3.50
N ARG A 278 15.89 -6.84 -2.39
CA ARG A 278 14.57 -7.14 -1.80
C ARG A 278 13.41 -6.87 -2.77
N SER A 279 12.31 -7.59 -2.60
CA SER A 279 11.11 -7.42 -3.41
C SER A 279 10.43 -6.06 -3.17
N LEU A 280 9.58 -5.64 -4.10
CA LEU A 280 8.75 -4.44 -3.91
C LEU A 280 7.86 -4.57 -2.66
N VAL A 281 7.37 -5.78 -2.38
CA VAL A 281 6.56 -6.08 -1.19
C VAL A 281 7.36 -5.79 0.09
N ASP A 282 8.61 -6.26 0.16
CA ASP A 282 9.47 -6.01 1.32
C ASP A 282 9.86 -4.53 1.44
N LEU A 283 10.13 -3.87 0.31
CA LEU A 283 10.48 -2.45 0.26
C LEU A 283 9.36 -1.56 0.80
N LEU A 284 8.11 -1.92 0.51
CA LEU A 284 6.93 -1.20 0.97
C LEU A 284 6.46 -1.66 2.37
N GLY A 285 7.13 -2.64 2.98
CA GLY A 285 6.74 -3.18 4.28
C GLY A 285 5.45 -3.99 4.25
N ILE A 286 5.07 -4.50 3.06
CA ILE A 286 3.85 -5.26 2.79
C ILE A 286 4.06 -6.77 3.05
N LYS A 287 5.02 -7.15 3.92
CA LYS A 287 5.41 -8.56 4.18
C LYS A 287 4.19 -9.50 4.11
N LYS A 288 4.29 -10.53 3.25
CA LYS A 288 3.26 -11.54 2.91
C LYS A 288 2.60 -12.14 4.18
N VAL A 289 1.57 -11.45 4.69
CA VAL A 289 0.31 -11.92 5.29
C VAL A 289 -0.66 -10.72 5.22
N GLY A 290 -1.56 -10.68 4.23
CA GLY A 290 -2.72 -9.77 4.22
C GLY A 290 -2.49 -8.33 3.77
N THR A 291 -2.39 -8.07 2.46
CA THR A 291 -2.34 -6.71 1.86
C THR A 291 -3.71 -5.99 1.82
N LEU A 292 -4.63 -6.41 2.68
CA LEU A 292 -5.78 -5.67 3.17
C LEU A 292 -5.75 -5.97 4.66
N GLN A 293 -6.05 -4.99 5.53
CA GLN A 293 -6.40 -5.34 6.91
C GLN A 293 -7.38 -6.50 6.82
N SER A 294 -6.99 -7.68 7.33
CA SER A 294 -7.85 -8.85 7.18
C SER A 294 -9.15 -8.59 7.93
N ILE A 295 -10.22 -9.25 7.53
CA ILE A 295 -11.51 -9.09 8.22
C ILE A 295 -11.40 -9.45 9.71
N GLU A 296 -10.50 -10.37 10.07
CA GLU A 296 -10.18 -10.73 11.46
C GLU A 296 -9.43 -9.60 12.18
N THR A 297 -8.52 -8.92 11.48
CA THR A 297 -7.78 -7.78 12.03
C THR A 297 -8.71 -6.58 12.23
N ALA A 298 -9.65 -6.38 11.30
CA ALA A 298 -10.71 -5.38 11.41
C ALA A 298 -11.64 -5.68 12.59
N ALA A 299 -12.06 -6.94 12.75
CA ALA A 299 -12.88 -7.38 13.88
C ALA A 299 -12.17 -7.15 15.23
N LYS A 300 -10.89 -7.53 15.33
CA LYS A 300 -10.07 -7.27 16.53
C LYS A 300 -9.93 -5.78 16.82
N LEU A 301 -9.69 -4.96 15.80
CA LEU A 301 -9.54 -3.53 15.99
C LEU A 301 -10.86 -2.86 16.39
N ALA A 302 -11.99 -3.25 15.77
CA ALA A 302 -13.31 -2.78 16.15
C ALA A 302 -13.61 -3.10 17.62
N ARG A 303 -13.39 -4.34 18.07
CA ARG A 303 -13.54 -4.71 19.48
C ARG A 303 -12.60 -3.94 20.39
N LYS A 304 -11.33 -3.78 20.00
CA LYS A 304 -10.36 -3.01 20.76
C LYS A 304 -10.80 -1.56 20.94
N ILE A 305 -11.34 -0.91 19.90
CA ILE A 305 -11.83 0.47 19.97
C ILE A 305 -13.00 0.58 20.93
N VAL A 306 -13.98 -0.34 20.85
CA VAL A 306 -15.11 -0.36 21.79
C VAL A 306 -14.61 -0.43 23.24
N SER A 307 -13.64 -1.30 23.53
CA SER A 307 -13.11 -1.49 24.89
C SER A 307 -12.13 -0.40 25.36
N ASP A 308 -11.31 0.15 24.46
CA ASP A 308 -10.32 1.19 24.79
C ASP A 308 -10.97 2.56 24.99
N ALA A 309 -12.12 2.80 24.35
CA ALA A 309 -12.97 3.96 24.63
C ALA A 309 -13.44 4.02 26.08
N GLU A 310 -13.28 2.96 26.88
CA GLU A 310 -13.58 2.94 28.31
C GLU A 310 -12.32 3.08 29.22
N LYS A 311 -11.09 3.00 28.67
CA LYS A 311 -9.85 2.88 29.48
C LYS A 311 -9.11 4.19 29.72
N LYS A 312 -9.32 5.24 28.91
CA LYS A 312 -8.43 6.43 28.86
C LYS A 312 -8.99 7.70 29.52
N ASN A 313 -9.77 7.60 30.60
CA ASN A 313 -10.54 8.73 31.16
C ASN A 313 -11.50 9.37 30.14
N GLU A 314 -11.80 8.64 29.07
CA GLU A 314 -12.87 8.95 28.15
C GLU A 314 -13.96 7.91 28.43
N ALA A 315 -15.18 8.38 28.60
CA ALA A 315 -16.36 7.54 28.76
C ALA A 315 -16.71 6.89 27.41
N GLY A 316 -17.05 5.61 27.41
CA GLY A 316 -17.54 4.89 26.23
C GLY A 316 -18.77 5.59 25.64
N ARG A 317 -18.58 6.29 24.52
CA ARG A 317 -19.63 7.10 23.87
C ARG A 317 -19.71 6.80 22.38
N GLY A 318 -20.92 6.77 21.86
CA GLY A 318 -21.19 6.65 20.44
C GLY A 318 -22.49 7.37 20.08
N HIS A 319 -23.00 7.16 18.88
CA HIS A 319 -24.26 7.75 18.47
C HIS A 319 -25.27 6.64 18.16
N ILE A 320 -26.38 6.63 18.88
CA ILE A 320 -27.51 5.78 18.54
C ILE A 320 -28.25 6.40 17.35
N LEU A 321 -28.62 5.59 16.35
CA LEU A 321 -29.50 5.99 15.26
C LEU A 321 -30.80 5.21 15.35
N THR A 322 -31.90 5.96 15.30
CA THR A 322 -33.26 5.45 15.30
C THR A 322 -34.03 6.07 14.14
N THR A 323 -35.14 5.47 13.74
CA THR A 323 -36.06 6.09 12.78
C THR A 323 -37.11 6.88 13.54
N MET A 324 -37.33 8.13 13.13
CA MET A 324 -38.35 8.99 13.71
C MET A 324 -39.73 8.39 13.46
N ASP A 325 -40.46 8.12 14.55
CA ASP A 325 -41.79 7.56 14.49
C ASP A 325 -42.86 8.65 14.33
N GLU A 326 -43.94 8.33 13.62
CA GLU A 326 -45.06 9.24 13.40
C GLU A 326 -45.71 9.71 14.71
N SER A 327 -45.79 8.84 15.73
CA SER A 327 -46.37 9.20 17.03
C SER A 327 -45.51 10.16 17.84
N VAL A 328 -44.27 10.40 17.40
CA VAL A 328 -43.33 11.33 18.02
C VAL A 328 -43.27 12.65 17.24
N SER A 329 -43.17 12.57 15.91
CA SER A 329 -43.24 13.72 15.01
C SER A 329 -43.76 13.29 13.64
N GLU A 330 -44.92 13.82 13.26
CA GLU A 330 -45.52 13.57 11.94
C GLU A 330 -44.68 14.18 10.81
N GLU A 331 -44.18 15.41 11.00
CA GLU A 331 -43.38 16.14 10.01
C GLU A 331 -42.08 15.41 9.65
N PHE A 332 -41.40 14.84 10.65
CA PHE A 332 -40.13 14.15 10.45
C PHE A 332 -40.27 12.62 10.38
N ARG A 333 -41.48 12.10 10.20
CA ARG A 333 -41.73 10.66 10.10
C ARG A 333 -40.79 9.99 9.09
N GLY A 334 -40.12 8.92 9.51
CA GLY A 334 -39.23 8.14 8.65
C GLY A 334 -37.82 8.71 8.50
N PHE A 335 -37.54 9.91 9.00
CA PHE A 335 -36.19 10.46 8.99
C PHE A 335 -35.30 9.72 10.00
N PRO A 336 -34.01 9.48 9.68
CA PRO A 336 -33.07 8.98 10.65
C PRO A 336 -32.77 10.06 11.70
N PHE A 337 -32.86 9.69 12.98
CA PHE A 337 -32.51 10.53 14.12
C PHE A 337 -31.29 9.95 14.82
N GLY A 338 -30.27 10.77 15.04
CA GLY A 338 -29.03 10.38 15.71
C GLY A 338 -28.72 11.27 16.92
N ILE A 339 -28.36 10.67 18.05
CA ILE A 339 -27.91 11.39 19.25
C ILE A 339 -26.80 10.61 19.96
N MET A 340 -25.94 11.32 20.70
CA MET A 340 -24.85 10.71 21.45
C MET A 340 -25.39 9.98 22.68
N GLU A 341 -24.96 8.73 22.88
CA GLU A 341 -25.31 7.91 24.03
C GLU A 341 -24.06 7.27 24.65
N TYR A 342 -24.12 7.08 25.97
CA TYR A 342 -23.14 6.30 26.71
C TYR A 342 -23.40 4.81 26.57
N TYR A 343 -22.33 4.04 26.40
CA TYR A 343 -22.39 2.60 26.33
C TYR A 343 -21.33 1.94 27.23
N SER A 344 -21.58 0.71 27.64
CA SER A 344 -20.53 -0.15 28.19
C SER A 344 -20.52 -1.54 27.56
N ASP A 345 -19.35 -1.99 27.15
CA ASP A 345 -19.13 -3.30 26.52
C ASP A 345 -18.90 -4.41 27.56
N LYS A 346 -18.22 -4.08 28.66
CA LYS A 346 -17.84 -5.05 29.71
C LYS A 346 -19.00 -5.62 30.50
N CYS A 347 -20.16 -4.97 30.45
CA CYS A 347 -21.33 -5.34 31.24
C CYS A 347 -22.23 -6.36 30.56
N THR A 348 -21.96 -6.70 29.30
CA THR A 348 -22.74 -7.68 28.53
C THR A 348 -21.82 -8.75 27.95
N PRO A 349 -22.31 -9.99 27.79
CA PRO A 349 -21.53 -11.02 27.11
C PRO A 349 -21.47 -10.72 25.60
N ASN A 350 -20.49 -11.33 24.92
CA ASN A 350 -20.49 -11.46 23.46
C ASN A 350 -20.50 -10.14 22.67
N GLY A 351 -19.96 -9.06 23.23
CA GLY A 351 -19.76 -7.81 22.51
C GLY A 351 -21.01 -7.02 22.17
N ASN A 352 -22.11 -7.28 22.88
CA ASN A 352 -23.24 -6.35 22.97
C ASN A 352 -22.83 -5.08 23.71
N LEU A 353 -23.74 -4.10 23.73
CA LEU A 353 -23.53 -2.85 24.47
C LEU A 353 -24.64 -2.68 25.51
N LEU A 354 -24.27 -2.37 26.75
CA LEU A 354 -25.20 -1.89 27.77
C LEU A 354 -25.35 -0.37 27.64
N LEU A 355 -26.59 0.09 27.51
CA LEU A 355 -26.96 1.50 27.46
C LEU A 355 -27.76 1.86 28.72
N PHE A 356 -27.63 3.10 29.18
CA PHE A 356 -28.41 3.63 30.30
C PHE A 356 -29.07 4.94 29.88
N MET A 357 -30.37 4.89 29.67
CA MET A 357 -31.12 5.89 28.89
C MET A 357 -32.43 6.25 29.57
N SER A 358 -32.79 7.53 29.54
CA SER A 358 -34.12 8.03 29.92
C SER A 358 -35.16 7.70 28.86
N ASP A 359 -36.32 7.18 29.24
CA ASP A 359 -37.46 6.94 28.34
C ASP A 359 -38.08 8.23 27.77
N LEU A 360 -37.72 9.39 28.33
CA LEU A 360 -38.16 10.71 27.84
C LEU A 360 -37.38 11.16 26.60
N GLN A 361 -36.18 10.62 26.39
CA GLN A 361 -35.34 11.01 25.25
C GLN A 361 -35.95 10.56 23.92
N MET A 362 -35.68 11.32 22.85
CA MET A 362 -36.25 11.07 21.52
C MET A 362 -35.86 9.68 20.98
N SER A 363 -34.60 9.27 21.13
CA SER A 363 -34.08 7.95 20.76
C SER A 363 -34.83 6.81 21.46
N ALA A 364 -35.10 6.93 22.76
CA ALA A 364 -35.89 5.93 23.51
C ALA A 364 -37.31 5.84 22.97
N ARG A 365 -38.00 6.97 22.77
CA ARG A 365 -39.36 6.96 22.23
C ARG A 365 -39.43 6.32 20.84
N ASN A 366 -38.44 6.61 19.98
CA ASN A 366 -38.33 6.00 18.65
C ASN A 366 -38.02 4.50 18.71
N MET A 367 -37.01 4.08 19.49
CA MET A 367 -36.61 2.67 19.56
C MET A 367 -37.70 1.77 20.14
N HIS A 368 -38.54 2.27 21.05
CA HIS A 368 -39.65 1.48 21.62
C HIS A 368 -40.71 1.11 20.57
N ARG A 369 -40.79 1.83 19.45
CA ARG A 369 -41.67 1.49 18.32
C ARG A 369 -41.01 0.53 17.34
N HIS A 370 -39.69 0.61 17.20
CA HIS A 370 -38.90 -0.18 16.26
C HIS A 370 -37.67 -0.79 16.94
N MET A 371 -37.93 -1.69 17.89
CA MET A 371 -36.88 -2.30 18.72
C MET A 371 -35.90 -3.15 17.91
N ASP A 372 -36.26 -3.60 16.71
CA ASP A 372 -35.47 -4.46 15.83
C ASP A 372 -34.60 -3.71 14.81
N LYS A 373 -34.74 -2.38 14.72
CA LYS A 373 -34.10 -1.54 13.70
C LYS A 373 -33.37 -0.36 14.32
N VAL A 374 -32.32 -0.66 15.07
CA VAL A 374 -31.46 0.35 15.69
C VAL A 374 -30.04 0.19 15.18
N ALA A 375 -29.36 1.31 14.95
CA ALA A 375 -27.94 1.33 14.64
C ALA A 375 -27.17 2.13 15.69
N PHE A 376 -25.88 1.84 15.85
CA PHE A 376 -25.01 2.51 16.80
C PHE A 376 -23.63 2.75 16.17
N THR A 377 -23.27 4.01 15.96
CA THR A 377 -21.97 4.39 15.40
C THR A 377 -20.95 4.63 16.50
N VAL A 378 -19.77 4.04 16.32
CA VAL A 378 -18.59 4.27 17.15
C VAL A 378 -17.45 4.78 16.28
N THR A 379 -16.85 5.88 16.71
CA THR A 379 -15.63 6.44 16.12
C THR A 379 -14.49 6.28 17.11
N SER A 380 -13.29 5.98 16.62
CA SER A 380 -12.12 5.97 17.48
C SER A 380 -11.91 7.32 18.17
N LEU A 381 -11.68 7.30 19.48
CA LEU A 381 -11.29 8.48 20.26
C LEU A 381 -9.77 8.69 20.29
N GLN A 382 -9.00 7.70 19.84
CA GLN A 382 -7.53 7.69 19.89
C GLN A 382 -6.93 7.48 18.50
N ASP A 383 -5.64 7.75 18.36
CA ASP A 383 -4.93 7.46 17.12
C ASP A 383 -4.52 5.97 17.06
N TYR A 384 -5.12 5.22 16.13
CA TYR A 384 -4.76 3.82 15.82
C TYR A 384 -3.89 3.69 14.56
N ASN A 385 -3.44 4.80 13.97
CA ASN A 385 -2.56 4.86 12.81
C ASN A 385 -1.16 5.36 13.23
N PRO A 386 -0.25 4.47 13.67
CA PRO A 386 1.06 4.85 14.21
C PRO A 386 2.00 5.51 13.20
N GLY A 387 1.66 5.55 11.91
CA GLY A 387 2.47 6.16 10.85
C GLY A 387 2.51 7.69 10.88
N TRP A 388 1.64 8.35 11.65
CA TRP A 388 1.41 9.79 11.56
C TRP A 388 1.75 10.59 12.82
N HIS A 389 2.64 10.11 13.69
CA HIS A 389 3.08 10.85 14.91
C HIS A 389 1.94 11.49 15.73
N ASN A 390 0.80 10.79 15.89
CA ASN A 390 -0.43 11.29 16.55
C ASN A 390 -1.08 12.53 15.88
N GLN A 391 -0.88 12.73 14.57
CA GLN A 391 -1.44 13.83 13.77
C GLN A 391 -2.44 13.35 12.71
N SER A 392 -2.95 12.13 12.84
CA SER A 392 -3.96 11.64 11.91
C SER A 392 -5.26 12.44 12.01
N THR A 393 -5.94 12.57 10.88
CA THR A 393 -7.26 13.21 10.79
C THR A 393 -8.37 12.22 11.18
N PRO A 394 -9.55 12.70 11.61
CA PRO A 394 -10.68 11.83 11.96
C PRO A 394 -11.08 10.86 10.83
N VAL A 395 -10.94 11.25 9.57
CA VAL A 395 -11.29 10.42 8.40
C VAL A 395 -10.29 9.27 8.19
N GLN A 396 -9.05 9.45 8.62
CA GLN A 396 -8.03 8.40 8.61
C GLN A 396 -8.24 7.38 9.72
N GLN A 397 -8.97 7.73 10.78
CA GLN A 397 -9.22 6.81 11.89
C GLN A 397 -10.29 5.75 11.57
N PRO A 398 -10.18 4.56 12.19
CA PRO A 398 -11.22 3.56 12.10
C PRO A 398 -12.55 4.04 12.70
N ARG A 399 -13.63 3.66 12.03
CA ARG A 399 -15.01 3.91 12.44
C ARG A 399 -15.91 2.78 11.97
N PHE A 400 -16.98 2.50 12.69
CA PHE A 400 -17.91 1.44 12.33
C PHE A 400 -19.31 1.73 12.85
N THR A 401 -20.29 1.14 12.17
CA THR A 401 -21.69 1.15 12.56
C THR A 401 -22.11 -0.26 12.93
N LEU A 402 -22.65 -0.41 14.12
CA LEU A 402 -23.28 -1.63 14.60
C LEU A 402 -24.77 -1.55 14.25
N PHE A 403 -25.34 -2.66 13.78
CA PHE A 403 -26.77 -2.80 13.48
C PHE A 403 -27.32 -3.87 14.39
N GLY A 404 -28.49 -3.64 14.96
CA GLY A 404 -28.98 -4.50 16.04
C GLY A 404 -30.41 -4.23 16.45
N SER A 405 -30.78 -4.93 17.52
CA SER A 405 -32.01 -4.71 18.25
C SER A 405 -31.73 -4.26 19.67
N ILE A 406 -32.70 -3.61 20.30
CA ILE A 406 -32.63 -3.21 21.70
C ILE A 406 -33.59 -4.06 22.52
N GLU A 407 -33.13 -4.55 23.65
CA GLU A 407 -33.95 -5.20 24.66
C GLU A 407 -33.81 -4.49 26.01
N ARG A 408 -34.92 -4.34 26.72
CA ARG A 408 -34.92 -3.76 28.06
C ARG A 408 -34.36 -4.77 29.05
N VAL A 409 -33.38 -4.34 29.86
CA VAL A 409 -32.84 -5.17 30.93
C VAL A 409 -33.91 -5.33 32.02
N PRO A 410 -34.21 -6.56 32.47
CA PRO A 410 -35.18 -6.78 33.53
C PRO A 410 -34.81 -6.03 34.82
N GLU A 411 -35.82 -5.51 35.51
CA GLU A 411 -35.64 -4.71 36.72
C GLU A 411 -34.86 -5.46 37.82
N SER A 412 -35.04 -6.79 37.89
CA SER A 412 -34.28 -7.66 38.81
C SER A 412 -32.76 -7.65 38.59
N LYS A 413 -32.29 -7.22 37.42
CA LYS A 413 -30.87 -7.11 37.07
C LYS A 413 -30.38 -5.65 37.02
N ALA A 414 -31.25 -4.66 37.22
CA ALA A 414 -30.91 -3.24 37.08
C ALA A 414 -29.81 -2.80 38.05
N GLU A 415 -29.80 -3.33 39.29
CA GLU A 415 -28.77 -3.01 40.27
C GLU A 415 -27.39 -3.57 39.88
N LEU A 416 -27.35 -4.80 39.35
CA LEU A 416 -26.13 -5.41 38.82
C LEU A 416 -25.61 -4.63 37.61
N ALA A 417 -26.51 -4.23 36.71
CA ALA A 417 -26.20 -3.42 35.53
C ALA A 417 -25.62 -2.06 35.94
N MET A 418 -26.22 -1.38 36.92
CA MET A 418 -25.74 -0.09 37.45
C MET A 418 -24.35 -0.20 38.08
N ASN A 419 -24.12 -1.21 38.92
CA ASN A 419 -22.83 -1.44 39.56
C ASN A 419 -21.74 -1.73 38.54
N CYS A 420 -22.08 -2.32 37.39
CA CYS A 420 -21.14 -2.51 36.30
C CYS A 420 -20.93 -1.22 35.49
N PHE A 421 -22.01 -0.56 35.06
CA PHE A 421 -21.97 0.60 34.18
C PHE A 421 -21.20 1.78 34.81
N THR A 422 -21.41 2.01 36.10
CA THR A 422 -20.72 3.09 36.85
C THR A 422 -19.22 2.85 37.10
N LYS A 423 -18.67 1.68 36.73
CA LYS A 423 -17.21 1.48 36.69
C LYS A 423 -16.56 2.23 35.54
N THR A 424 -17.31 2.46 34.47
CA THR A 424 -16.88 3.22 33.30
C THR A 424 -17.45 4.64 33.32
N HIS A 425 -18.72 4.78 33.75
CA HIS A 425 -19.47 6.04 33.74
C HIS A 425 -19.87 6.43 35.17
N GLU A 426 -18.91 6.85 35.98
CA GLU A 426 -19.15 7.19 37.38
C GLU A 426 -20.16 8.35 37.54
N GLU A 427 -20.16 9.29 36.60
CA GLU A 427 -21.07 10.44 36.54
C GLU A 427 -22.54 10.04 36.36
N ALA A 428 -22.83 8.82 35.88
CA ALA A 428 -24.18 8.33 35.67
C ALA A 428 -24.87 7.87 36.97
N ARG A 429 -24.11 7.70 38.06
CA ARG A 429 -24.62 7.19 39.34
C ARG A 429 -25.83 7.96 39.90
N PRO A 430 -25.88 9.31 39.86
CA PRO A 430 -27.04 10.06 40.35
C PRO A 430 -28.30 9.82 39.52
N TRP A 431 -28.18 9.45 38.24
CA TRP A 431 -29.35 9.32 37.36
C TRP A 431 -30.23 8.12 37.72
N LYS A 432 -29.72 7.14 38.49
CA LYS A 432 -30.53 6.05 39.07
C LYS A 432 -31.71 6.56 39.90
N SER A 433 -31.60 7.76 40.47
CA SER A 433 -32.67 8.35 41.28
C SER A 433 -33.89 8.76 40.46
N PHE A 434 -33.76 8.88 39.14
CA PHE A 434 -34.85 9.21 38.24
C PHE A 434 -35.56 7.94 37.75
N HIS A 435 -36.89 7.92 37.86
CA HIS A 435 -37.72 6.75 37.52
C HIS A 435 -37.86 6.49 36.02
N ASP A 436 -37.46 7.43 35.16
CA ASP A 436 -37.53 7.32 33.71
C ASP A 436 -36.27 6.70 33.10
N PHE A 437 -35.19 6.52 33.87
CA PHE A 437 -33.95 5.91 33.39
C PHE A 437 -33.97 4.40 33.52
N HIS A 438 -33.70 3.71 32.42
CA HIS A 438 -33.65 2.25 32.36
C HIS A 438 -32.41 1.75 31.62
N PHE A 439 -32.06 0.49 31.92
CA PHE A 439 -30.99 -0.21 31.22
C PHE A 439 -31.51 -0.92 29.98
N TYR A 440 -30.75 -0.81 28.90
CA TYR A 440 -31.06 -1.42 27.62
C TYR A 440 -29.84 -2.17 27.11
N GLU A 441 -30.03 -3.39 26.63
CA GLU A 441 -28.99 -4.17 25.95
C GLU A 441 -29.18 -4.01 24.44
N PHE A 442 -28.17 -3.44 23.78
CA PHE A 442 -28.07 -3.39 22.33
C PHE A 442 -27.44 -4.70 21.83
N GLN A 443 -28.27 -5.52 21.19
CA GLN A 443 -27.86 -6.78 20.58
C GLN A 443 -27.28 -6.55 19.19
N VAL A 444 -25.97 -6.74 19.06
CA VAL A 444 -25.27 -6.58 17.78
C VAL A 444 -25.63 -7.74 16.85
N LYS A 445 -26.20 -7.42 15.68
CA LYS A 445 -26.56 -8.35 14.59
C LYS A 445 -25.69 -8.19 13.36
N GLY A 446 -25.18 -6.98 13.10
CA GLY A 446 -24.32 -6.69 11.95
C GLY A 446 -23.34 -5.56 12.25
N ILE A 447 -22.20 -5.56 11.54
CA ILE A 447 -21.16 -4.54 11.71
C ILE A 447 -20.69 -4.12 10.32
N TYR A 448 -20.77 -2.83 10.01
CA TYR A 448 -20.12 -2.24 8.85
C TYR A 448 -18.94 -1.39 9.30
N TYR A 449 -17.76 -1.71 8.80
CA TYR A 449 -16.50 -1.15 9.28
C TYR A 449 -15.76 -0.39 8.18
N VAL A 450 -15.13 0.72 8.57
CA VAL A 450 -14.27 1.54 7.72
C VAL A 450 -12.99 1.81 8.50
N GLY A 451 -11.89 1.13 8.15
CA GLY A 451 -10.66 1.22 8.95
C GLY A 451 -9.81 2.47 8.71
N GLY A 452 -10.21 3.34 7.77
CA GLY A 452 -9.53 4.61 7.49
C GLY A 452 -9.33 4.87 6.00
N PHE A 453 -9.04 6.12 5.65
CA PHE A 453 -8.79 6.55 4.27
C PHE A 453 -7.41 6.12 3.76
N GLY A 454 -7.28 5.84 2.44
CA GLY A 454 -6.00 5.47 1.82
C GLY A 454 -5.91 4.04 1.25
N GLY A 455 -7.04 3.32 1.14
CA GLY A 455 -7.16 2.09 0.33
C GLY A 455 -6.48 0.82 0.88
N LEU A 456 -5.97 0.85 2.12
CA LEU A 456 -5.29 -0.29 2.75
C LEU A 456 -6.04 -0.95 3.89
N ASN A 457 -6.97 -0.20 4.46
CA ASN A 457 -7.76 -0.65 5.58
C ASN A 457 -8.98 -1.40 5.06
N TYR A 458 -9.46 -2.35 5.86
CA TYR A 458 -10.68 -3.08 5.54
C TYR A 458 -11.84 -2.09 5.49
N ILE A 459 -12.63 -2.19 4.43
CA ILE A 459 -13.90 -1.50 4.31
C ILE A 459 -14.92 -2.56 3.93
N GLY A 460 -15.93 -2.74 4.76
CA GLY A 460 -16.97 -3.73 4.50
C GLY A 460 -17.61 -4.28 5.75
N TRP A 461 -18.46 -5.28 5.52
CA TRP A 461 -19.17 -5.99 6.57
C TRP A 461 -18.23 -6.91 7.35
N ILE A 462 -18.36 -6.93 8.68
CA ILE A 462 -17.67 -7.90 9.55
C ILE A 462 -18.71 -8.93 10.02
N PRO A 463 -18.47 -10.24 9.82
CA PRO A 463 -19.31 -11.30 10.38
C PRO A 463 -19.45 -11.15 11.88
N VAL A 464 -20.68 -11.24 12.38
CA VAL A 464 -20.98 -11.04 13.81
C VAL A 464 -20.21 -12.04 14.68
N ASP A 465 -20.11 -13.30 14.28
CA ASP A 465 -19.39 -14.32 15.05
C ASP A 465 -17.91 -14.00 15.19
N LEU A 466 -17.31 -13.44 14.14
CA LEU A 466 -15.91 -13.02 14.15
C LEU A 466 -15.69 -11.82 15.09
N TYR A 467 -16.61 -10.85 15.07
CA TYR A 467 -16.61 -9.73 15.99
C TYR A 467 -16.74 -10.20 17.45
N ARG A 468 -17.66 -11.12 17.74
CA ARG A 468 -17.87 -11.70 19.07
C ARG A 468 -16.64 -12.47 19.55
N ALA A 469 -16.08 -13.33 18.71
CA ALA A 469 -14.88 -14.12 19.03
C ALA A 469 -13.65 -13.24 19.29
N ALA A 470 -13.52 -12.11 18.61
CA ALA A 470 -12.39 -11.20 18.77
C ALA A 470 -12.32 -10.55 20.16
N GLY A 471 -13.44 -10.45 20.90
CA GLY A 471 -13.48 -9.94 22.27
C GLY A 471 -13.00 -10.92 23.35
N LEU A 472 -12.93 -12.22 23.05
CA LEU A 472 -12.73 -13.28 24.06
C LEU A 472 -11.26 -13.57 24.41
N ARG A 473 -10.27 -12.97 23.73
CA ARG A 473 -8.84 -13.31 23.90
C ARG A 473 -8.06 -12.51 24.96
N GLY A 474 -8.74 -11.77 25.83
CA GLY A 474 -8.09 -11.08 26.96
C GLY A 474 -7.70 -11.96 28.16
N LEU A 475 -7.96 -13.27 28.12
CA LEU A 475 -7.80 -14.19 29.26
C LEU A 475 -6.74 -15.31 29.08
N VAL A 476 -5.95 -15.31 28.01
CA VAL A 476 -5.01 -16.43 27.71
C VAL A 476 -3.53 -16.00 27.59
N GLU A 477 -3.18 -14.77 27.93
CA GLU A 477 -1.77 -14.38 28.11
C GLU A 477 -1.56 -13.85 29.53
N GLN A 478 -1.36 -14.79 30.47
CA GLN A 478 -0.58 -14.61 31.70
C GLN A 478 0.45 -15.72 31.79
#